data_AF-A0A7C1HUC1-F1
#
_entry.id   AF-A0A7C1HUC1-F1
#
_cell.length_a   1.000
_cell.length_b   1.000
_cell.length_c   1.000
_cell.angle_alpha   90.00
_cell.angle_beta   90.00
_cell.angle_gamma   90.00
#
_symmetry.space_group_name_H-M   'P 1'
#
loop_
_entity.id
_entity.type
_entity.pdbx_description
1 polymer ?
#
loop_
_entity_poly.entity_id
_entity_poly.type
_entity_poly.pdbx_seq_one_letter_code
_entity_poly.pdbx_strand_id
1 'polypeptide(L)'
;ADLEKAMNGCDAVHISVSGVDDASATRVILDAAAKHSIKRISMVSGCTVTEENRWFGFIDQKFRAEQMIIQSGIPWFIFRPTWFFESLAMMVRDGKATVLGKQTELYHWVAADDFGKKVANAYLNEGNRSGIYYIYGPERYGMKEMLEKYCAEFHPEVKKVSETPIPFLRLIAFMTGNRQLKFAASLFSYFEKVKEPEVPEKELASLGEAETDFNSWVESRKN
;
A
#
# COMPACT_ATOMS: atom_id res chain seq x y z
N ALA A 1 20.06 7.36 18.73
CA ALA A 1 19.65 6.90 20.07
C ALA A 1 18.53 5.86 20.01
N ASP A 2 17.27 6.21 19.71
CA ASP A 2 16.17 5.23 19.81
C ASP A 2 16.14 4.21 18.67
N LEU A 3 16.39 4.62 17.43
CA LEU A 3 16.50 3.69 16.28
C LEU A 3 17.67 2.72 16.43
N GLU A 4 18.84 3.21 16.86
CA GLU A 4 20.02 2.37 17.11
C GLU A 4 19.75 1.34 18.22
N LYS A 5 19.05 1.74 19.29
CA LYS A 5 18.61 0.79 20.33
C LYS A 5 17.65 -0.25 19.78
N ALA A 6 16.69 0.16 18.96
CA ALA A 6 15.71 -0.73 18.36
C ALA A 6 16.32 -1.74 17.38
N MET A 7 17.44 -1.41 16.74
CA MET A 7 18.16 -2.28 15.80
C MET A 7 19.20 -3.17 16.46
N ASN A 8 19.47 -3.00 17.77
CA ASN A 8 20.48 -3.78 18.45
C ASN A 8 20.05 -5.26 18.54
N GLY A 9 20.87 -6.15 17.96
CA GLY A 9 20.59 -7.58 17.90
C GLY A 9 19.61 -8.02 16.81
N CYS A 10 19.18 -7.11 15.92
CA CYS A 10 18.31 -7.46 14.80
C CYS A 10 19.13 -7.91 13.58
N ASP A 11 18.66 -8.94 12.89
CA ASP A 11 19.21 -9.36 11.59
C ASP A 11 18.64 -8.56 10.42
N ALA A 12 17.45 -7.99 10.58
CA ALA A 12 16.75 -7.31 9.51
C ALA A 12 15.89 -6.14 10.01
N VAL A 13 15.58 -5.22 9.09
CA VAL A 13 14.65 -4.10 9.31
C VAL A 13 13.57 -4.12 8.23
N HIS A 14 12.30 -4.07 8.62
CA HIS A 14 11.16 -3.92 7.70
C HIS A 14 10.53 -2.53 7.89
N ILE A 15 10.53 -1.72 6.84
CA ILE A 15 10.11 -0.32 6.84
C ILE A 15 8.65 -0.25 6.38
N SER A 16 7.76 0.05 7.33
CA SER A 16 6.36 0.39 7.07
C SER A 16 6.02 1.62 7.88
N VAL A 17 6.04 2.79 7.24
CA VAL A 17 5.84 4.09 7.90
C VAL A 17 4.66 4.83 7.28
N SER A 18 3.92 5.57 8.11
CA SER A 18 2.81 6.41 7.68
C SER A 18 2.93 7.79 8.32
N GLY A 19 2.40 8.82 7.66
CA GLY A 19 2.37 10.19 8.19
C GLY A 19 3.71 10.94 8.21
N VAL A 20 4.77 10.34 7.66
CA VAL A 20 6.10 10.94 7.50
C VAL A 20 6.56 10.83 6.05
N ASP A 21 7.50 11.68 5.64
CA ASP A 21 8.17 11.60 4.34
C ASP A 21 8.97 10.30 4.23
N ASP A 22 8.56 9.39 3.33
CA ASP A 22 9.18 8.07 3.17
C ASP A 22 10.70 8.16 2.95
N ALA A 23 11.16 9.09 2.11
CA ALA A 23 12.58 9.26 1.81
C ALA A 23 13.39 9.70 3.03
N SER A 24 12.88 10.65 3.81
CA SER A 24 13.53 11.14 5.03
C SER A 24 13.57 10.06 6.11
N ALA A 25 12.47 9.32 6.30
CA ALA A 25 12.41 8.22 7.25
C ALA A 25 13.41 7.12 6.87
N THR A 26 13.40 6.68 5.61
CA THR A 26 14.30 5.65 5.08
C THR A 26 15.76 6.05 5.22
N ARG A 27 16.13 7.31 4.95
CA ARG A 27 17.51 7.78 5.15
C ARG A 27 17.97 7.62 6.59
N VAL A 28 17.17 8.06 7.57
CA VAL A 28 17.54 7.95 8.99
C VAL A 28 17.61 6.49 9.43
N ILE A 29 16.73 5.63 8.91
CA ILE A 29 16.75 4.19 9.16
C ILE A 29 18.02 3.54 8.57
N LEU A 30 18.41 3.91 7.36
CA LEU A 30 19.63 3.41 6.71
C LEU A 30 20.89 3.87 7.44
N ASP A 31 20.96 5.13 7.87
CA ASP A 31 22.06 5.66 8.66
C ASP A 31 22.23 4.91 10.00
N ALA A 32 21.12 4.51 10.62
CA ALA A 32 21.15 3.65 11.79
C ALA A 32 21.57 2.23 11.42
N ALA A 33 20.97 1.61 10.40
CA ALA A 33 21.26 0.25 9.97
C ALA A 33 22.74 0.04 9.61
N ALA A 34 23.40 1.04 9.01
CA ALA A 34 24.82 1.01 8.65
C ALA A 34 25.76 0.87 9.86
N LYS A 35 25.31 1.23 11.07
CA LYS A 35 26.07 1.08 12.32
C LYS A 35 25.87 -0.28 12.99
N HIS A 36 25.00 -1.12 12.43
CA HIS A 36 24.67 -2.45 12.93
C HIS A 36 24.93 -3.49 11.84
N SER A 37 25.00 -4.77 12.22
CA SER A 37 25.17 -5.87 11.27
C SER A 37 23.83 -6.29 10.64
N ILE A 38 23.05 -5.33 10.14
CA ILE A 38 21.79 -5.60 9.45
C ILE A 38 22.10 -6.35 8.15
N LYS A 39 21.56 -7.56 8.04
CA LYS A 39 21.74 -8.44 6.87
C LYS A 39 20.69 -8.19 5.80
N ARG A 40 19.56 -7.55 6.16
CA ARG A 40 18.45 -7.33 5.24
C ARG A 40 17.60 -6.11 5.56
N ILE A 41 17.21 -5.35 4.54
CA ILE A 41 16.24 -4.26 4.66
C ILE A 41 15.05 -4.55 3.75
N SER A 42 13.84 -4.29 4.20
CA SER A 42 12.70 -4.29 3.30
C SER A 42 11.77 -3.11 3.52
N MET A 43 10.92 -2.83 2.53
CA MET A 43 10.01 -1.69 2.57
C MET A 43 8.65 -2.03 1.98
N VAL A 44 7.60 -1.49 2.58
CA VAL A 44 6.26 -1.39 1.98
C VAL A 44 6.17 -0.11 1.15
N SER A 45 6.04 -0.28 -0.16
CA SER A 45 5.90 0.80 -1.15
C SER A 45 4.49 0.76 -1.76
N GLY A 46 4.36 0.86 -3.09
CA GLY A 46 3.10 0.70 -3.81
C GLY A 46 3.30 0.28 -5.27
N CYS A 47 2.34 -0.46 -5.82
CA CYS A 47 2.40 -0.99 -7.19
C CYS A 47 2.56 0.07 -8.29
N THR A 48 2.12 1.30 -8.06
CA THR A 48 2.28 2.39 -9.05
C THR A 48 3.53 3.24 -8.83
N VAL A 49 4.42 2.86 -7.91
CA VAL A 49 5.69 3.56 -7.69
C VAL A 49 6.65 3.23 -8.83
N THR A 50 6.72 4.12 -9.82
CA THR A 50 7.60 4.00 -10.99
C THR A 50 8.19 5.35 -11.33
N GLU A 51 9.25 5.36 -12.15
CA GLU A 51 9.91 6.59 -12.58
C GLU A 51 8.92 7.53 -13.31
N GLU A 52 8.03 6.96 -14.13
CA GLU A 52 7.05 7.70 -14.93
C GLU A 52 6.00 8.41 -14.06
N ASN A 53 5.76 7.92 -12.85
CA ASN A 53 4.72 8.43 -11.95
C ASN A 53 5.23 9.45 -10.93
N ARG A 54 6.51 9.80 -10.96
CA ARG A 54 7.17 10.73 -10.01
C ARG A 54 6.66 12.18 -10.09
N TRP A 55 5.88 12.54 -11.11
CA TRP A 55 5.20 13.83 -11.16
C TRP A 55 4.21 14.04 -10.01
N PHE A 56 3.76 12.96 -9.35
CA PHE A 56 3.00 13.04 -8.11
C PHE A 56 3.93 12.88 -6.90
N GLY A 57 4.05 13.95 -6.09
CA GLY A 57 5.06 14.01 -5.02
C GLY A 57 5.02 12.85 -4.00
N PHE A 58 3.84 12.29 -3.71
CA PHE A 58 3.72 11.10 -2.85
C PHE A 58 4.44 9.87 -3.46
N ILE A 59 4.37 9.72 -4.78
CA ILE A 59 5.06 8.65 -5.50
C ILE A 59 6.56 8.94 -5.60
N ASP A 60 6.96 10.20 -5.84
CA ASP A 60 8.38 10.58 -5.84
C ASP A 60 9.06 10.27 -4.49
N GLN A 61 8.38 10.54 -3.37
CA GLN A 61 8.89 10.23 -2.03
C GLN A 61 9.15 8.73 -1.85
N LYS A 62 8.18 7.89 -2.24
CA LYS A 62 8.34 6.43 -2.18
C LYS A 62 9.43 5.94 -3.14
N PHE A 63 9.46 6.44 -4.37
CA PHE A 63 10.47 6.08 -5.34
C PHE A 63 11.88 6.42 -4.85
N ARG A 64 12.08 7.60 -4.27
CA ARG A 64 13.37 8.00 -3.69
C ARG A 64 13.77 7.12 -2.51
N ALA A 65 12.82 6.75 -1.65
CA ALA A 65 13.07 5.80 -0.56
C ALA A 65 13.51 4.42 -1.11
N GLU A 66 12.82 3.90 -2.13
CA GLU A 66 13.22 2.67 -2.81
C GLU A 66 14.65 2.76 -3.37
N GLN A 67 14.99 3.85 -4.07
CA GLN A 67 16.34 4.03 -4.62
C GLN A 67 17.42 4.09 -3.53
N MET A 68 17.13 4.72 -2.38
CA MET A 68 18.07 4.73 -1.24
C MET A 68 18.33 3.32 -0.71
N ILE A 69 17.29 2.48 -0.61
CA ILE A 69 17.43 1.08 -0.18
C ILE A 69 18.23 0.28 -1.21
N ILE A 70 17.90 0.42 -2.50
CA ILE A 70 18.59 -0.27 -3.60
C ILE A 70 20.10 0.05 -3.61
N GLN A 71 20.44 1.30 -3.34
CA GLN A 71 21.82 1.80 -3.35
C GLN A 71 22.56 1.63 -2.02
N SER A 72 21.90 1.10 -0.98
CA SER A 72 22.46 0.99 0.38
C SER A 72 23.61 0.00 0.51
N GLY A 73 23.76 -0.93 -0.44
CA GLY A 73 24.69 -2.05 -0.34
C GLY A 73 24.23 -3.18 0.60
N ILE A 74 23.08 -3.02 1.27
CA ILE A 74 22.47 -4.04 2.12
C ILE A 74 21.47 -4.85 1.28
N PRO A 75 21.45 -6.20 1.34
CA PRO A 75 20.45 -7.00 0.66
C PRO A 75 19.02 -6.54 0.99
N TRP A 76 18.14 -6.46 -0.01
CA TRP A 76 16.86 -5.77 0.16
C TRP A 76 15.66 -6.42 -0.50
N PHE A 77 14.46 -6.17 0.05
CA PHE A 77 13.18 -6.48 -0.61
C PHE A 77 12.30 -5.23 -0.66
N ILE A 78 11.75 -4.89 -1.82
CA ILE A 78 10.77 -3.82 -1.94
C ILE A 78 9.44 -4.47 -2.30
N PHE A 79 8.47 -4.39 -1.39
CA PHE A 79 7.13 -4.90 -1.64
C PHE A 79 6.26 -3.76 -2.18
N ARG A 80 5.67 -3.98 -3.34
CA ARG A 80 4.77 -3.04 -4.02
C ARG A 80 3.35 -3.61 -4.02
N PRO A 81 2.61 -3.52 -2.90
CA PRO A 81 1.24 -3.98 -2.84
C PRO A 81 0.30 -3.06 -3.64
N THR A 82 -0.88 -3.59 -3.94
CA THR A 82 -2.04 -2.80 -4.35
C THR A 82 -2.99 -2.53 -3.17
N TRP A 83 -4.27 -2.29 -3.44
CA TRP A 83 -5.31 -2.01 -2.47
C TRP A 83 -5.64 -3.23 -1.62
N PHE A 84 -5.67 -2.99 -0.31
CA PHE A 84 -6.05 -3.97 0.69
C PHE A 84 -7.56 -3.98 0.91
N PHE A 85 -8.19 -5.14 1.10
CA PHE A 85 -9.60 -5.19 1.53
C PHE A 85 -9.84 -4.39 2.84
N GLU A 86 -8.87 -4.40 3.75
CA GLU A 86 -8.88 -3.65 5.02
C GLU A 86 -9.02 -2.13 4.80
N SER A 87 -8.65 -1.61 3.63
CA SER A 87 -8.74 -0.18 3.33
C SER A 87 -10.19 0.31 3.11
N LEU A 88 -11.13 -0.61 2.85
CA LEU A 88 -12.54 -0.29 2.59
C LEU A 88 -13.21 0.37 3.79
N ALA A 89 -12.83 -0.03 5.01
CA ALA A 89 -13.34 0.56 6.25
C ALA A 89 -13.07 2.08 6.34
N MET A 90 -11.99 2.57 5.73
CA MET A 90 -11.66 4.00 5.73
C MET A 90 -12.64 4.84 4.91
N MET A 91 -13.36 4.20 3.98
CA MET A 91 -14.33 4.83 3.08
C MET A 91 -15.76 4.85 3.65
N VAL A 92 -15.97 4.23 4.82
CA VAL A 92 -17.23 4.25 5.56
C VAL A 92 -17.08 5.16 6.78
N ARG A 93 -17.89 6.21 6.87
CA ARG A 93 -17.90 7.16 8.00
C ARG A 93 -19.32 7.61 8.29
N ASP A 94 -19.70 7.60 9.58
CA ASP A 94 -21.00 8.10 10.06
C ASP A 94 -22.20 7.52 9.27
N GLY A 95 -22.17 6.20 9.02
CA GLY A 95 -23.22 5.50 8.28
C GLY A 95 -23.29 5.86 6.78
N LYS A 96 -22.22 6.43 6.22
CA LYS A 96 -22.11 6.77 4.80
C LYS A 96 -20.87 6.13 4.20
N ALA A 97 -21.03 5.51 3.04
CA ALA A 97 -19.93 5.04 2.22
C ALA A 97 -19.73 5.96 1.01
N THR A 98 -18.48 6.38 0.80
CA THR A 98 -18.14 7.32 -0.27
C THR A 98 -16.83 6.96 -0.95
N VAL A 99 -16.87 6.80 -2.27
CA VAL A 99 -15.70 6.78 -3.14
C VAL A 99 -15.35 8.21 -3.55
N LEU A 100 -14.06 8.53 -3.57
CA LEU A 100 -13.57 9.86 -3.96
C LEU A 100 -13.22 9.86 -5.46
N GLY A 101 -13.82 10.76 -6.23
CA GLY A 101 -13.69 10.81 -7.68
C GLY A 101 -14.45 9.69 -8.39
N LYS A 102 -14.27 9.61 -9.70
CA LYS A 102 -14.85 8.55 -10.54
C LYS A 102 -13.75 7.53 -10.85
N GLN A 103 -13.57 6.58 -9.95
CA GLN A 103 -12.55 5.53 -10.08
C GLN A 103 -13.04 4.44 -11.03
N THR A 104 -12.54 4.42 -12.27
CA THR A 104 -12.98 3.47 -13.32
C THR A 104 -12.07 2.26 -13.50
N GLU A 105 -10.91 2.25 -12.87
CA GLU A 105 -9.95 1.15 -12.98
C GLU A 105 -10.34 -0.04 -12.11
N LEU A 106 -9.87 -1.23 -12.52
CA LEU A 106 -9.96 -2.46 -11.75
C LEU A 106 -8.64 -2.71 -11.03
N TYR A 107 -8.72 -2.98 -9.73
CA TYR A 107 -7.57 -3.23 -8.86
C TYR A 107 -7.52 -4.68 -8.43
N HIS A 108 -6.32 -5.26 -8.30
CA HIS A 108 -6.12 -6.63 -7.80
C HIS A 108 -6.22 -6.71 -6.27
N TRP A 109 -7.41 -6.53 -5.71
CA TRP A 109 -7.62 -6.44 -4.26
C TRP A 109 -6.96 -7.60 -3.49
N VAL A 110 -6.17 -7.27 -2.47
CA VAL A 110 -5.38 -8.23 -1.71
C VAL A 110 -5.73 -8.19 -0.22
N ALA A 111 -5.73 -9.35 0.45
CA ALA A 111 -5.84 -9.40 1.90
C ALA A 111 -4.50 -9.03 2.56
N ALA A 112 -4.53 -8.27 3.65
CA ALA A 112 -3.32 -7.95 4.41
C ALA A 112 -2.59 -9.21 4.92
N ASP A 113 -3.33 -10.27 5.23
CA ASP A 113 -2.79 -11.56 5.69
C ASP A 113 -1.94 -12.23 4.59
N ASP A 114 -2.38 -12.20 3.33
CA ASP A 114 -1.62 -12.75 2.21
C ASP A 114 -0.36 -11.92 1.90
N PHE A 115 -0.45 -10.60 2.03
CA PHE A 115 0.74 -9.75 2.02
C PHE A 115 1.73 -10.16 3.11
N GLY A 116 1.25 -10.37 4.35
CA GLY A 116 2.08 -10.82 5.46
C GLY A 116 2.76 -12.17 5.20
N LYS A 117 2.02 -13.15 4.64
CA LYS A 117 2.58 -14.45 4.23
C LYS A 117 3.68 -14.29 3.18
N LYS A 118 3.46 -13.47 2.15
CA LYS A 118 4.47 -13.23 1.09
C LYS A 118 5.71 -12.51 1.63
N VAL A 119 5.54 -11.56 2.55
CA VAL A 119 6.68 -10.96 3.28
C VAL A 119 7.44 -12.02 4.08
N ALA A 120 6.75 -12.86 4.86
CA ALA A 120 7.39 -13.93 5.62
C ALA A 120 8.16 -14.91 4.71
N ASN A 121 7.56 -15.34 3.60
CA ASN A 121 8.19 -16.20 2.60
C ASN A 121 9.45 -15.57 1.99
N ALA A 122 9.44 -14.25 1.77
CA ALA A 122 10.62 -13.53 1.30
C ALA A 122 11.80 -13.70 2.27
N TYR A 123 11.54 -13.59 3.58
CA TYR A 123 12.55 -13.71 4.63
C TYR A 123 13.00 -15.15 4.90
N LEU A 124 12.10 -16.13 4.82
CA LEU A 124 12.39 -17.53 5.13
C LEU A 124 13.25 -18.23 4.08
N ASN A 125 13.19 -17.79 2.82
CA ASN A 125 13.96 -18.40 1.74
C ASN A 125 15.26 -17.60 1.49
N GLU A 126 16.38 -18.12 2.01
CA GLU A 126 17.71 -17.52 1.85
C GLU A 126 18.16 -17.35 0.38
N GLY A 127 17.57 -18.11 -0.55
CA GLY A 127 17.82 -18.00 -1.98
C GLY A 127 17.15 -16.81 -2.66
N ASN A 128 16.25 -16.10 -1.97
CA ASN A 128 15.59 -14.93 -2.53
C ASN A 128 16.57 -13.78 -2.73
N ARG A 129 16.73 -13.39 -3.99
CA ARG A 129 17.58 -12.27 -4.38
C ARG A 129 16.93 -10.95 -4.01
N SER A 130 17.74 -9.91 -3.89
CA SER A 130 17.18 -8.57 -3.74
C SER A 130 16.32 -8.21 -4.95
N GLY A 131 15.14 -7.66 -4.70
CA GLY A 131 14.13 -7.55 -5.74
C GLY A 131 12.90 -6.73 -5.34
N ILE A 132 12.22 -6.24 -6.36
CA ILE A 132 10.92 -5.60 -6.25
C ILE A 132 9.86 -6.69 -6.46
N TYR A 133 8.94 -6.81 -5.53
CA TYR A 133 7.89 -7.82 -5.52
C TYR A 133 6.52 -7.14 -5.53
N TYR A 134 5.77 -7.35 -6.61
CA TYR A 134 4.38 -6.89 -6.70
C TYR A 134 3.47 -7.84 -5.94
N ILE A 135 2.58 -7.27 -5.13
CA ILE A 135 1.66 -8.05 -4.30
C ILE A 135 0.23 -7.72 -4.73
N TYR A 136 -0.25 -8.54 -5.67
CA TYR A 136 -1.61 -8.50 -6.21
C TYR A 136 -2.41 -9.65 -5.61
N GLY A 137 -3.69 -9.40 -5.34
CA GLY A 137 -4.62 -10.45 -4.96
C GLY A 137 -5.26 -11.12 -6.16
N PRO A 138 -6.09 -12.15 -5.92
CA PRO A 138 -6.57 -13.06 -6.95
C PRO A 138 -7.69 -12.47 -7.82
N GLU A 139 -8.38 -11.43 -7.34
CA GLU A 139 -9.56 -10.88 -7.99
C GLU A 139 -9.41 -9.40 -8.34
N ARG A 140 -10.06 -9.00 -9.44
CA ARG A 140 -10.03 -7.61 -9.93
C ARG A 140 -11.41 -6.98 -9.84
N TYR A 141 -11.52 -5.89 -9.09
CA TYR A 141 -12.78 -5.17 -8.92
C TYR A 141 -12.58 -3.66 -8.95
N GLY A 142 -13.63 -2.95 -9.38
CA GLY A 142 -13.70 -1.50 -9.25
C GLY A 142 -13.86 -1.09 -7.79
N MET A 143 -13.36 0.09 -7.44
CA MET A 143 -13.38 0.53 -6.04
C MET A 143 -14.79 0.68 -5.47
N LYS A 144 -15.71 1.23 -6.27
CA LYS A 144 -17.11 1.36 -5.88
C LYS A 144 -17.77 0.00 -5.70
N GLU A 145 -17.56 -0.91 -6.64
CA GLU A 145 -18.09 -2.28 -6.59
C GLU A 145 -17.60 -3.01 -5.33
N MET A 146 -16.31 -2.91 -5.02
CA MET A 146 -15.75 -3.53 -3.82
C MET A 146 -16.29 -2.88 -2.54
N LEU A 147 -16.48 -1.57 -2.52
CA LEU A 147 -17.09 -0.88 -1.38
C LEU A 147 -18.58 -1.24 -1.21
N GLU A 148 -19.32 -1.46 -2.29
CA GLU A 148 -20.69 -1.94 -2.26
C GLU A 148 -20.77 -3.35 -1.67
N LYS A 149 -19.89 -4.26 -2.10
CA LYS A 149 -19.72 -5.61 -1.53
C LYS A 149 -19.40 -5.55 -0.03
N TYR A 150 -18.45 -4.70 0.36
CA TYR A 150 -18.09 -4.49 1.77
C TYR A 150 -19.26 -3.97 2.62
N CYS A 151 -20.01 -2.99 2.11
CA CYS A 151 -21.16 -2.47 2.84
C CYS A 151 -22.26 -3.52 2.99
N ALA A 152 -22.50 -4.35 1.99
CA ALA A 152 -23.51 -5.41 2.08
C ALA A 152 -23.23 -6.40 3.23
N GLU A 153 -21.95 -6.67 3.51
CA GLU A 153 -21.54 -7.64 4.55
C GLU A 153 -21.37 -7.02 5.93
N PHE A 154 -20.81 -5.81 6.03
CA PHE A 154 -20.41 -5.21 7.31
C PHE A 154 -21.22 -3.96 7.71
N HIS A 155 -21.92 -3.35 6.76
CA HIS A 155 -22.69 -2.12 6.96
C HIS A 155 -24.05 -2.15 6.23
N PRO A 156 -24.94 -3.12 6.54
CA PRO A 156 -26.21 -3.30 5.82
C PRO A 156 -27.15 -2.08 5.94
N GLU A 157 -26.91 -1.18 6.90
CA GLU A 157 -27.59 0.10 7.01
C GLU A 157 -27.26 1.08 5.87
N VAL A 158 -26.10 0.92 5.22
CA VAL A 158 -25.64 1.77 4.13
C VAL A 158 -26.30 1.34 2.83
N LYS A 159 -27.39 2.02 2.47
CA LYS A 159 -28.21 1.68 1.29
C LYS A 159 -27.57 2.02 -0.05
N LYS A 160 -26.56 2.90 -0.06
CA LYS A 160 -25.95 3.41 -1.30
C LYS A 160 -24.52 3.86 -1.07
N VAL A 161 -23.62 3.39 -1.92
CA VAL A 161 -22.28 3.96 -2.05
C VAL A 161 -22.36 5.18 -2.96
N SER A 162 -21.85 6.30 -2.45
CA SER A 162 -21.80 7.58 -3.16
C SER A 162 -20.44 7.81 -3.80
N GLU A 163 -20.40 8.60 -4.87
CA GLU A 163 -19.17 9.09 -5.48
C GLU A 163 -19.14 10.61 -5.30
N THR A 164 -18.05 11.14 -4.76
CA THR A 164 -17.89 12.59 -4.59
C THR A 164 -16.86 13.13 -5.56
N PRO A 165 -17.21 14.08 -6.45
CA PRO A 165 -16.27 14.64 -7.42
C PRO A 165 -15.04 15.29 -6.75
N ILE A 166 -13.84 15.05 -7.28
CA ILE A 166 -12.58 15.62 -6.78
C ILE A 166 -12.61 17.16 -6.66
N PRO A 167 -13.13 17.94 -7.64
CA PRO A 167 -13.17 19.40 -7.51
C PRO A 167 -13.96 19.88 -6.29
N PHE A 168 -15.05 19.18 -5.97
CA PHE A 168 -15.87 19.47 -4.80
C PHE A 168 -15.12 19.17 -3.50
N LEU A 169 -14.41 18.04 -3.43
CA LEU A 169 -13.56 17.69 -2.28
C LEU A 169 -12.44 18.71 -2.06
N ARG A 170 -11.81 19.21 -3.14
CA ARG A 170 -10.78 20.26 -3.07
C ARG A 170 -11.33 21.58 -2.51
N LEU A 171 -12.55 21.95 -2.90
CA LEU A 171 -13.23 23.15 -2.37
C LEU A 171 -13.49 23.02 -0.87
N ILE A 172 -14.04 21.89 -0.41
CA ILE A 172 -14.27 21.63 1.02
C ILE A 172 -12.94 21.65 1.79
N ALA A 173 -11.90 20.98 1.26
CA ALA A 173 -10.60 20.94 1.91
C ALA A 173 -9.97 22.33 2.04
N PHE A 174 -10.16 23.21 1.04
CA PHE A 174 -9.73 24.60 1.09
C PHE A 174 -10.50 25.40 2.14
N MET A 175 -11.83 25.34 2.13
CA MET A 175 -12.68 26.10 3.08
C MET A 175 -12.48 25.68 4.53
N THR A 176 -12.24 24.39 4.78
CA THR A 176 -12.09 23.83 6.13
C THR A 176 -10.64 23.79 6.62
N GLY A 177 -9.65 24.02 5.75
CA GLY A 177 -8.24 23.81 6.05
C GLY A 177 -7.86 22.34 6.29
N ASN A 178 -8.71 21.38 5.94
CA ASN A 178 -8.50 19.96 6.21
C ASN A 178 -7.40 19.37 5.31
N ARG A 179 -6.20 19.21 5.88
CA ARG A 179 -5.02 18.66 5.19
C ARG A 179 -5.19 17.20 4.75
N GLN A 180 -5.87 16.38 5.55
CA GLN A 180 -6.10 14.96 5.21
C GLN A 180 -7.04 14.84 4.01
N LEU A 181 -8.12 15.63 3.98
CA LEU A 181 -9.04 15.67 2.84
C LEU A 181 -8.35 16.21 1.59
N LYS A 182 -7.51 17.24 1.73
CA LYS A 182 -6.69 17.76 0.62
C LYS A 182 -5.78 16.67 0.05
N PHE A 183 -5.11 15.91 0.91
CA PHE A 183 -4.26 14.80 0.49
C PHE A 183 -5.06 13.70 -0.20
N ALA A 184 -6.18 13.27 0.38
CA ALA A 184 -7.06 12.27 -0.21
C ALA A 184 -7.56 12.70 -1.60
N ALA A 185 -8.05 13.94 -1.75
CA ALA A 185 -8.50 14.46 -3.05
C ALA A 185 -7.37 14.49 -4.10
N SER A 186 -6.13 14.77 -3.70
CA SER A 186 -4.97 14.70 -4.61
C SER A 186 -4.62 13.26 -4.98
N LEU A 187 -4.61 12.34 -4.01
CA LEU A 187 -4.31 10.92 -4.20
C LEU A 187 -5.33 10.23 -5.12
N PHE A 188 -6.61 10.46 -4.90
CA PHE A 188 -7.66 9.89 -5.75
C PHE A 188 -7.72 10.52 -7.14
N SER A 189 -7.30 11.79 -7.29
CA SER A 189 -7.10 12.40 -8.61
C SER A 189 -5.91 11.81 -9.37
N TYR A 190 -4.91 11.29 -8.65
CA TYR A 190 -3.80 10.55 -9.23
C TYR A 190 -4.27 9.16 -9.72
N PHE A 191 -5.05 8.44 -8.91
CA PHE A 191 -5.58 7.13 -9.28
C PHE A 191 -6.60 7.16 -10.44
N GLU A 192 -7.26 8.30 -10.70
CA GLU A 192 -8.05 8.50 -11.93
C GLU A 192 -7.20 8.48 -13.22
N LYS A 193 -5.87 8.64 -13.12
CA LYS A 193 -4.96 8.75 -14.26
C LYS A 193 -3.97 7.60 -14.39
N VAL A 194 -3.73 6.88 -13.30
CA VAL A 194 -2.66 5.87 -13.22
C VAL A 194 -3.26 4.51 -12.93
N LYS A 195 -2.88 3.54 -13.76
CA LYS A 195 -3.28 2.14 -13.67
C LYS A 195 -2.22 1.33 -12.94
N GLU A 196 -2.64 0.21 -12.37
CA GLU A 196 -1.70 -0.83 -11.95
C GLU A 196 -0.87 -1.30 -13.15
N PRO A 197 0.46 -1.49 -12.99
CA PRO A 197 1.27 -2.07 -14.05
C PRO A 197 0.86 -3.53 -14.29
N GLU A 198 1.00 -3.98 -15.54
CA GLU A 198 0.89 -5.39 -15.89
C GLU A 198 2.15 -6.12 -15.39
N VAL A 199 1.95 -7.15 -14.58
CA VAL A 199 3.02 -7.94 -13.99
C VAL A 199 2.79 -9.41 -14.39
N PRO A 200 3.81 -10.09 -14.94
CA PRO A 200 3.68 -11.51 -15.29
C PRO A 200 3.31 -12.37 -14.09
N GLU A 201 2.40 -13.34 -14.28
CA GLU A 201 1.93 -14.25 -13.22
C GLU A 201 3.08 -14.96 -12.50
N LYS A 202 4.12 -15.39 -13.24
CA LYS A 202 5.33 -15.99 -12.67
C LYS A 202 6.05 -15.10 -11.65
N GLU A 203 5.97 -13.77 -11.80
CA GLU A 203 6.59 -12.81 -10.89
C GLU A 203 5.72 -12.62 -9.65
N LEU A 204 4.39 -12.60 -9.82
CA LEU A 204 3.43 -12.56 -8.72
C LEU A 204 3.51 -13.81 -7.83
N ALA A 205 3.76 -14.97 -8.44
CA ALA A 205 3.91 -16.28 -7.78
C ALA A 205 5.22 -16.46 -7.01
N SER A 206 6.22 -15.60 -7.22
CA SER A 206 7.61 -15.82 -6.78
C SER A 206 7.80 -15.94 -5.26
N LEU A 207 6.84 -15.42 -4.48
CA LEU A 207 6.82 -15.49 -3.01
C LEU A 207 5.63 -16.31 -2.47
N GLY A 208 5.03 -17.15 -3.32
CA GLY A 208 3.74 -17.80 -3.09
C GLY A 208 2.57 -16.98 -3.65
N GLU A 209 1.42 -17.62 -3.83
CA GLU A 209 0.21 -16.97 -4.33
C GLU A 209 -0.53 -16.17 -3.25
N ALA A 210 -1.26 -15.13 -3.67
CA ALA A 210 -2.26 -14.49 -2.82
C ALA A 210 -3.62 -15.09 -3.20
N GLU A 211 -4.15 -15.96 -2.34
CA GLU A 211 -5.30 -16.83 -2.66
C GLU A 211 -6.61 -16.33 -2.05
N THR A 212 -6.54 -15.37 -1.12
CA THR A 212 -7.73 -14.90 -0.40
C THR A 212 -8.57 -14.01 -1.29
N ASP A 213 -9.67 -14.57 -1.81
CA ASP A 213 -10.74 -13.81 -2.46
C ASP A 213 -11.58 -13.02 -1.45
N PHE A 214 -12.47 -12.14 -1.94
CA PHE A 214 -13.26 -11.29 -1.06
C PHE A 214 -14.18 -12.08 -0.12
N ASN A 215 -14.78 -13.17 -0.58
CA ASN A 215 -15.70 -13.96 0.25
C ASN A 215 -14.97 -14.66 1.40
N SER A 216 -13.84 -15.30 1.09
CA SER A 216 -12.95 -15.93 2.06
C SER A 216 -12.42 -14.91 3.06
N TRP A 217 -12.09 -13.71 2.59
CA TRP A 217 -11.71 -12.60 3.46
C TRP A 217 -12.84 -12.21 4.41
N VAL A 218 -14.08 -12.06 3.93
CA VAL A 218 -15.25 -11.76 4.78
C VAL A 218 -15.46 -12.84 5.84
N GLU A 219 -15.41 -14.12 5.47
CA GLU A 219 -15.54 -15.24 6.40
C GLU A 219 -14.48 -15.18 7.51
N SER A 220 -13.23 -14.86 7.16
CA SER A 220 -12.15 -14.71 8.14
C SER A 220 -12.35 -13.58 9.14
N ARG A 221 -13.17 -12.57 8.81
CA ARG A 221 -13.47 -11.40 9.68
C ARG A 221 -14.72 -11.59 10.56
N LYS A 222 -15.53 -12.61 10.28
CA LYS A 222 -16.74 -12.95 11.06
C LYS A 222 -16.45 -13.93 12.20
N ASN A 223 -15.32 -14.63 12.13
CA ASN A 223 -14.82 -15.54 13.16
C ASN A 223 -13.93 -14.81 14.18
#